data_AF-A0A535SH63-F1
#
_entry.id   AF-A0A535SH63-F1
#
_cell.length_a   1.000
_cell.length_b   1.000
_cell.length_c   1.000
_cell.angle_alpha   90.00
_cell.angle_beta   90.00
_cell.angle_gamma   90.00
#
_symmetry.space_group_name_H-M   'P 1'
#
loop_
_entity.id
_entity.type
_entity.pdbx_description
1 polymer ?
#
loop_
_entity_poly.entity_id
_entity_poly.type
_entity_poly.pdbx_seq_one_letter_code
_entity_poly.pdbx_strand_id
1 'polypeptide(L)'
;VNTATKTAEIETDPNAANDSASVTVNGQASDLTIAKSHIDPFVRGTSGSYSLVVSNIGTASTSGVVTVSDTLPAGLTPTSASGSGWSCGIVAQVVTCTRSDVLLASGSYPAITVTVAVLQSAAGALTNTASVTGGGESNLSNDSASDPTTLASHADVGVTKIASSGTVPVGSTVTYTVTAYNNGPSDATGLQVTDQLPAGLTLVSATPATGTYTAGTGVWNIGALANGASTTLTLTATVTATGAITNTAIKSAENETDPNPVNDSFSAAITGQPAPGLPGPPKGGMAPGGSSPDPLRGSLIVEVGLAAFLGLLFLRRRSQRVAVAAALMAFATLASIVAPAGAPLSAAALTGHLVGRPTDQELFGKPISTVKPELGILDTTFQPAKGPIIPYRLRIPALGIDTTVEAVGVTPQGLMDVPGNAWDAAWLQTGVKPGAPGQAIIDGHLDSVKGSAIFGDLHRLRPGDRIYVSDATGNQLTFSVTALQVAPLDGFPTLRVFGPASGRLLNLITCAGHFDAARRTYDHRLVVSASLI
;
A
#
# COMPACT_ATOMS: atom_id res chain seq x y z
N VAL A 1 -37.50 -18.10 64.95
CA VAL A 1 -37.93 -17.91 66.36
C VAL A 1 -36.82 -18.42 67.25
N ASN A 2 -36.53 -17.73 68.36
CA ASN A 2 -35.69 -18.24 69.45
C ASN A 2 -36.56 -18.28 70.72
N THR A 3 -36.48 -19.35 71.50
CA THR A 3 -37.35 -19.56 72.66
C THR A 3 -36.51 -19.98 73.86
N ALA A 4 -36.50 -19.14 74.89
CA ALA A 4 -36.00 -19.52 76.20
C ALA A 4 -37.13 -20.25 76.95
N THR A 5 -36.82 -21.38 77.57
CA THR A 5 -37.75 -22.12 78.43
C THR A 5 -37.04 -22.52 79.72
N LYS A 6 -37.68 -22.30 80.86
CA LYS A 6 -37.26 -22.74 82.19
C LYS A 6 -37.40 -24.27 82.26
N THR A 7 -36.32 -24.98 82.59
CA THR A 7 -36.26 -26.45 82.48
C THR A 7 -36.37 -27.20 83.81
N ALA A 8 -36.23 -26.51 84.95
CA ALA A 8 -36.42 -27.08 86.28
C ALA A 8 -36.68 -25.99 87.33
N GLU A 9 -37.45 -26.34 88.36
CA GLU A 9 -37.59 -25.63 89.64
C GLU A 9 -37.88 -26.66 90.74
N ILE A 10 -37.68 -26.28 92.00
CA ILE A 10 -37.88 -27.16 93.19
C ILE A 10 -39.15 -26.77 93.96
N GLU A 11 -39.58 -25.51 93.84
CA GLU A 11 -40.82 -24.97 94.41
C GLU A 11 -42.00 -25.09 93.42
N THR A 12 -43.22 -24.77 93.88
CA THR A 12 -44.43 -24.78 93.03
C THR A 12 -44.63 -23.43 92.35
N ASP A 13 -44.44 -23.36 91.02
CA ASP A 13 -44.73 -22.14 90.26
C ASP A 13 -46.26 -21.90 90.15
N PRO A 14 -46.79 -20.74 90.61
CA PRO A 14 -48.21 -20.42 90.54
C PRO A 14 -48.70 -19.93 89.16
N ASN A 15 -47.81 -19.75 88.18
CA ASN A 15 -48.09 -19.17 86.87
C ASN A 15 -47.16 -19.72 85.75
N ALA A 16 -47.12 -21.04 85.58
CA ALA A 16 -46.33 -21.73 84.54
C ALA A 16 -46.57 -21.26 83.07
N ALA A 17 -47.52 -20.36 82.82
CA ALA A 17 -47.68 -19.67 81.54
C ALA A 17 -46.53 -18.68 81.22
N ASN A 18 -45.69 -18.30 82.20
CA ASN A 18 -44.51 -17.46 81.98
C ASN A 18 -43.18 -18.25 81.83
N ASP A 19 -43.21 -19.58 82.01
CA ASP A 19 -42.01 -20.45 81.98
C ASP A 19 -41.33 -20.52 80.60
N SER A 20 -41.97 -20.00 79.55
CA SER A 20 -41.39 -19.85 78.22
C SER A 20 -41.53 -18.44 77.66
N ALA A 21 -40.45 -17.93 77.07
CA ALA A 21 -40.40 -16.64 76.40
C ALA A 21 -39.85 -16.83 74.97
N SER A 22 -40.69 -16.56 73.97
CA SER A 22 -40.32 -16.67 72.55
C SER A 22 -40.12 -15.30 71.93
N VAL A 23 -39.00 -15.09 71.23
CA VAL A 23 -38.77 -13.96 70.34
C VAL A 23 -38.77 -14.41 68.89
N THR A 24 -39.69 -13.86 68.11
CA THR A 24 -39.78 -14.08 66.68
C THR A 24 -39.03 -12.98 65.95
N VAL A 25 -37.81 -13.27 65.51
CA VAL A 25 -37.12 -12.46 64.49
C VAL A 25 -37.84 -12.68 63.16
N ASN A 26 -38.73 -11.77 62.81
CA ASN A 26 -39.34 -11.65 61.48
C ASN A 26 -38.54 -10.62 60.65
N GLY A 27 -38.50 -10.79 59.33
CA GLY A 27 -37.98 -9.78 58.40
C GLY A 27 -36.49 -9.84 58.07
N GLN A 28 -35.77 -10.92 58.43
CA GLN A 28 -34.45 -11.18 57.85
C GLN A 28 -34.58 -11.90 56.51
N ALA A 29 -34.50 -11.14 55.42
CA ALA A 29 -34.34 -11.61 54.04
C ALA A 29 -33.06 -11.03 53.44
N SER A 30 -32.57 -11.62 52.35
CA SER A 30 -31.68 -10.92 51.43
C SER A 30 -32.46 -9.87 50.64
N ASP A 31 -31.77 -8.85 50.18
CA ASP A 31 -32.33 -7.77 49.37
C ASP A 31 -31.29 -7.51 48.30
N LEU A 32 -31.56 -7.96 47.07
CA LEU A 32 -30.59 -7.90 45.99
C LEU A 32 -30.68 -6.57 45.26
N THR A 33 -29.53 -6.14 44.79
CA THR A 33 -29.37 -4.96 43.94
C THR A 33 -28.43 -5.35 42.83
N ILE A 34 -28.67 -4.79 41.65
CA ILE A 34 -27.72 -4.85 40.55
C ILE A 34 -27.27 -3.42 40.22
N ALA A 35 -25.97 -3.24 40.03
CA ALA A 35 -25.39 -2.05 39.45
C ALA A 35 -24.86 -2.41 38.06
N LYS A 36 -25.04 -1.50 37.09
CA LYS A 36 -24.61 -1.67 35.70
C LYS A 36 -23.86 -0.42 35.26
N SER A 37 -22.74 -0.61 34.58
CA SER A 37 -21.96 0.49 34.00
C SER A 37 -21.17 0.04 32.76
N HIS A 38 -20.72 0.99 31.95
CA HIS A 38 -19.70 0.81 30.92
C HIS A 38 -18.66 1.94 31.01
N ILE A 39 -17.78 2.03 30.01
CA ILE A 39 -16.89 3.18 29.80
C ILE A 39 -17.14 3.71 28.38
N ASP A 40 -17.62 4.95 28.30
CA ASP A 40 -17.88 5.66 27.03
C ASP A 40 -16.56 6.03 26.29
N PRO A 41 -16.62 6.28 24.97
CA PRO A 41 -17.73 6.02 24.07
C PRO A 41 -17.62 4.62 23.44
N PHE A 42 -18.75 3.94 23.25
CA PHE A 42 -18.79 2.81 22.33
C PHE A 42 -18.70 3.34 20.89
N VAL A 43 -17.98 2.64 20.01
CA VAL A 43 -17.77 3.06 18.62
C VAL A 43 -18.36 2.04 17.67
N ARG A 44 -19.13 2.48 16.67
CA ARG A 44 -19.68 1.58 15.65
C ARG A 44 -18.58 0.82 14.92
N GLY A 45 -18.73 -0.51 14.84
CA GLY A 45 -17.75 -1.43 14.26
C GLY A 45 -16.70 -1.97 15.24
N THR A 46 -16.69 -1.55 16.51
CA THR A 46 -15.77 -2.08 17.54
C THR A 46 -16.49 -2.98 18.56
N SER A 47 -15.73 -3.52 19.51
CA SER A 47 -16.27 -4.16 20.71
C SER A 47 -16.34 -3.18 21.89
N GLY A 48 -17.43 -3.21 22.64
CA GLY A 48 -17.58 -2.55 23.95
C GLY A 48 -17.76 -3.56 25.08
N SER A 49 -17.77 -3.10 26.34
CA SER A 49 -18.06 -3.96 27.49
C SER A 49 -18.87 -3.26 28.59
N TYR A 50 -19.78 -4.01 29.19
CA TYR A 50 -20.50 -3.66 30.42
C TYR A 50 -19.91 -4.41 31.61
N SER A 51 -19.94 -3.76 32.77
CA SER A 51 -19.75 -4.34 34.10
C SER A 51 -21.10 -4.45 34.79
N LEU A 52 -21.42 -5.62 35.33
CA LEU A 52 -22.62 -5.88 36.15
C LEU A 52 -22.18 -6.38 37.52
N VAL A 53 -22.59 -5.70 38.59
CA VAL A 53 -22.26 -6.06 39.98
C VAL A 53 -23.53 -6.30 40.77
N VAL A 54 -23.68 -7.52 41.31
CA VAL A 54 -24.79 -7.86 42.23
C VAL A 54 -24.32 -7.68 43.67
N SER A 55 -25.13 -6.99 44.47
CA SER A 55 -24.89 -6.78 45.90
C SER A 55 -26.14 -7.12 46.73
N ASN A 56 -25.93 -7.68 47.92
CA ASN A 56 -26.98 -7.98 48.89
C ASN A 56 -26.98 -6.88 49.96
N ILE A 57 -27.92 -5.94 49.87
CA ILE A 57 -28.13 -4.88 50.89
C ILE A 57 -29.02 -5.35 52.05
N GLY A 58 -29.53 -6.58 51.98
CA GLY A 58 -30.42 -7.17 52.97
C GLY A 58 -29.72 -7.61 54.25
N THR A 59 -30.51 -8.06 55.22
CA THR A 59 -30.02 -8.45 56.55
C THR A 59 -29.78 -9.96 56.71
N ALA A 60 -30.28 -10.78 55.79
CA ALA A 60 -29.89 -12.19 55.66
C ALA A 60 -28.89 -12.39 54.52
N SER A 61 -28.21 -13.55 54.53
CA SER A 61 -27.40 -14.00 53.39
C SER A 61 -28.28 -14.70 52.35
N THR A 62 -27.87 -14.74 51.08
CA THR A 62 -28.67 -15.38 50.02
C THR A 62 -28.82 -16.89 50.21
N SER A 63 -29.94 -17.43 49.74
CA SER A 63 -30.27 -18.85 49.74
C SER A 63 -30.72 -19.33 48.35
N GLY A 64 -30.16 -20.45 47.88
CA GLY A 64 -30.42 -20.94 46.52
C GLY A 64 -29.66 -20.15 45.44
N VAL A 65 -30.11 -20.28 44.19
CA VAL A 65 -29.42 -19.73 43.01
C VAL A 65 -29.76 -18.26 42.80
N VAL A 66 -28.74 -17.43 42.59
CA VAL A 66 -28.85 -16.05 42.09
C VAL A 66 -28.71 -16.08 40.57
N THR A 67 -29.64 -15.44 39.86
CA THR A 67 -29.64 -15.37 38.39
C THR A 67 -29.67 -13.92 37.92
N VAL A 68 -28.68 -13.53 37.12
CA VAL A 68 -28.62 -12.25 36.39
C VAL A 68 -29.06 -12.48 34.94
N SER A 69 -29.88 -11.58 34.42
CA SER A 69 -30.35 -11.57 33.04
C SER A 69 -30.12 -10.19 32.42
N ASP A 70 -29.37 -10.11 31.33
CA ASP A 70 -29.09 -8.86 30.59
C ASP A 70 -29.59 -9.01 29.15
N THR A 71 -30.53 -8.16 28.73
CA THR A 71 -31.14 -8.24 27.39
C THR A 71 -30.64 -7.08 26.53
N LEU A 72 -29.68 -7.37 25.66
CA LEU A 72 -28.96 -6.37 24.90
C LEU A 72 -29.90 -5.67 23.89
N PRO A 73 -29.91 -4.33 23.82
CA PRO A 73 -30.74 -3.59 22.86
C PRO A 73 -30.27 -3.83 21.42
N ALA A 74 -31.19 -3.68 20.47
CA ALA A 74 -30.87 -3.78 19.04
C ALA A 74 -29.78 -2.78 18.65
N GLY A 75 -28.72 -3.27 18.02
CA GLY A 75 -27.50 -2.51 17.74
C GLY A 75 -26.27 -3.01 18.52
N LEU A 76 -26.46 -3.75 19.62
CA LEU A 76 -25.39 -4.41 20.37
C LEU A 76 -25.59 -5.92 20.33
N THR A 77 -24.60 -6.68 19.87
CA THR A 77 -24.64 -8.15 19.87
C THR A 77 -23.73 -8.69 20.97
N PRO A 78 -24.22 -9.43 21.98
CA PRO A 78 -23.38 -9.99 23.04
C PRO A 78 -22.44 -11.07 22.47
N THR A 79 -21.14 -10.93 22.70
CA THR A 79 -20.09 -11.81 22.17
C THR A 79 -19.45 -12.69 23.23
N SER A 80 -19.36 -12.22 24.47
CA SER A 80 -18.96 -13.05 25.61
C SER A 80 -19.51 -12.48 26.92
N ALA A 81 -19.68 -13.34 27.93
CA ALA A 81 -20.07 -12.95 29.27
C ALA A 81 -19.33 -13.85 30.27
N SER A 82 -18.66 -13.26 31.26
CA SER A 82 -17.93 -14.03 32.28
C SER A 82 -17.68 -13.21 33.55
N GLY A 83 -17.51 -13.90 34.68
CA GLY A 83 -17.18 -13.30 35.96
C GLY A 83 -16.69 -14.38 36.94
N SER A 84 -15.85 -14.01 37.91
CA SER A 84 -15.27 -14.99 38.83
C SER A 84 -16.33 -15.62 39.73
N GLY A 85 -16.59 -16.92 39.55
CA GLY A 85 -17.65 -17.66 40.23
C GLY A 85 -19.03 -17.65 39.54
N TRP A 86 -19.14 -17.06 38.34
CA TRP A 86 -20.40 -17.04 37.57
C TRP A 86 -20.39 -18.06 36.43
N SER A 87 -21.51 -18.75 36.23
CA SER A 87 -21.77 -19.59 35.05
C SER A 87 -22.67 -18.83 34.08
N CYS A 88 -22.08 -18.32 32.99
CA CYS A 88 -22.76 -17.47 32.01
C CYS A 88 -23.03 -18.19 30.68
N GLY A 89 -24.18 -17.92 30.08
CA GLY A 89 -24.55 -18.32 28.72
C GLY A 89 -25.16 -17.16 27.94
N ILE A 90 -25.16 -17.28 26.61
CA ILE A 90 -25.70 -16.27 25.68
C ILE A 90 -26.67 -16.97 24.72
N VAL A 91 -27.90 -16.46 24.61
CA VAL A 91 -28.93 -16.96 23.68
C VAL A 91 -29.53 -15.77 22.94
N ALA A 92 -29.18 -15.64 21.66
CA ALA A 92 -29.46 -14.45 20.85
C ALA A 92 -29.01 -13.15 21.56
N GLN A 93 -29.95 -12.28 21.93
CA GLN A 93 -29.69 -11.01 22.61
C GLN A 93 -29.66 -11.11 24.14
N VAL A 94 -29.96 -12.27 24.73
CA VAL A 94 -30.04 -12.44 26.19
C VAL A 94 -28.77 -13.10 26.70
N VAL A 95 -28.10 -12.43 27.64
CA VAL A 95 -27.07 -13.02 28.51
C VAL A 95 -27.74 -13.48 29.79
N THR A 96 -27.45 -14.69 30.23
CA THR A 96 -27.91 -15.20 31.54
C THR A 96 -26.73 -15.75 32.31
N CYS A 97 -26.51 -15.26 33.53
CA CYS A 97 -25.44 -15.69 34.42
C CYS A 97 -26.02 -16.20 35.74
N THR A 98 -25.65 -17.41 36.15
CA THR A 98 -26.12 -18.05 37.38
C THR A 98 -24.99 -18.28 38.38
N ARG A 99 -25.33 -18.27 39.67
CA ARG A 99 -24.40 -18.44 40.78
C ARG A 99 -25.08 -19.06 42.00
N SER A 100 -24.37 -19.89 42.77
CA SER A 100 -24.97 -20.77 43.80
C SER A 100 -24.23 -20.79 45.15
N ASP A 101 -23.09 -20.10 45.28
CA ASP A 101 -22.45 -19.81 46.56
C ASP A 101 -23.16 -18.65 47.29
N VAL A 102 -23.00 -18.58 48.61
CA VAL A 102 -23.75 -17.66 49.48
C VAL A 102 -23.15 -16.26 49.44
N LEU A 103 -23.98 -15.26 49.11
CA LEU A 103 -23.65 -13.85 49.29
C LEU A 103 -24.09 -13.39 50.68
N LEU A 104 -23.13 -13.05 51.52
CA LEU A 104 -23.38 -12.53 52.87
C LEU A 104 -24.14 -11.19 52.81
N ALA A 105 -24.83 -10.86 53.90
CA ALA A 105 -25.43 -9.54 54.12
C ALA A 105 -24.37 -8.43 53.96
N SER A 106 -24.72 -7.32 53.31
CA SER A 106 -23.83 -6.22 52.92
C SER A 106 -22.64 -6.60 52.03
N GLY A 107 -22.71 -7.76 51.34
CA GLY A 107 -21.67 -8.22 50.40
C GLY A 107 -21.99 -7.94 48.93
N SER A 108 -20.95 -7.91 48.09
CA SER A 108 -21.06 -7.87 46.63
C SER A 108 -20.32 -9.05 45.99
N TYR A 109 -20.87 -9.61 44.91
CA TYR A 109 -20.14 -10.60 44.10
C TYR A 109 -19.10 -9.89 43.20
N PRO A 110 -18.03 -10.61 42.80
CA PRO A 110 -17.21 -10.22 41.66
C PRO A 110 -18.06 -9.90 40.42
N ALA A 111 -17.69 -8.85 39.69
CA ALA A 111 -18.42 -8.38 38.52
C ALA A 111 -18.54 -9.45 37.42
N ILE A 112 -19.63 -9.38 36.68
CA ILE A 112 -19.78 -10.00 35.36
C ILE A 112 -19.37 -8.96 34.33
N THR A 113 -18.39 -9.29 33.49
CA THR A 113 -18.06 -8.53 32.28
C THR A 113 -18.86 -9.11 31.12
N VAL A 114 -19.69 -8.28 30.47
CA VAL A 114 -20.42 -8.61 29.24
C VAL A 114 -19.80 -7.84 28.09
N THR A 115 -19.13 -8.54 27.17
CA THR A 115 -18.59 -7.96 25.94
C THR A 115 -19.64 -7.97 24.84
N VAL A 116 -19.74 -6.88 24.09
CA VAL A 116 -20.65 -6.71 22.95
C VAL A 116 -19.89 -6.27 21.71
N ALA A 117 -20.36 -6.66 20.53
CA ALA A 117 -20.01 -6.02 19.26
C ALA A 117 -21.03 -4.91 18.95
N VAL A 118 -20.54 -3.74 18.53
CA VAL A 118 -21.36 -2.55 18.22
C VAL A 118 -21.62 -2.52 16.71
N LEU A 119 -22.87 -2.71 16.30
CA LEU A 119 -23.24 -2.80 14.87
C LEU A 119 -23.18 -1.43 14.18
N GLN A 120 -22.82 -1.41 12.89
CA GLN A 120 -22.83 -0.18 12.07
C GLN A 120 -24.22 0.47 11.97
N SER A 121 -25.29 -0.32 12.12
CA SER A 121 -26.68 0.14 12.11
C SER A 121 -27.22 0.58 13.48
N ALA A 122 -26.39 0.61 14.53
CA ALA A 122 -26.83 0.90 15.89
C ALA A 122 -27.21 2.39 16.09
N ALA A 123 -28.29 2.67 16.82
CA ALA A 123 -28.75 4.04 17.09
C ALA A 123 -27.75 4.85 17.93
N GLY A 124 -27.68 6.17 17.73
CA GLY A 124 -26.65 7.02 18.36
C GLY A 124 -26.68 7.08 19.90
N ALA A 125 -27.81 6.69 20.50
CA ALA A 125 -27.91 6.41 21.92
C ALA A 125 -28.75 5.12 22.10
N LEU A 126 -28.35 4.30 23.07
CA LEU A 126 -29.02 3.07 23.46
C LEU A 126 -29.15 3.03 24.99
N THR A 127 -30.03 2.17 25.50
CA THR A 127 -30.07 1.83 26.93
C THR A 127 -30.02 0.33 27.07
N ASN A 128 -29.05 -0.18 27.82
CA ASN A 128 -28.93 -1.60 28.12
C ASN A 128 -29.40 -1.88 29.56
N THR A 129 -30.27 -2.87 29.76
CA THR A 129 -30.93 -3.13 31.04
C THR A 129 -30.72 -4.57 31.49
N ALA A 130 -30.13 -4.71 32.68
CA ALA A 130 -29.95 -5.98 33.37
C ALA A 130 -30.83 -6.07 34.61
N SER A 131 -31.32 -7.26 34.91
CA SER A 131 -31.94 -7.59 36.19
C SER A 131 -31.22 -8.73 36.92
N VAL A 132 -31.42 -8.79 38.24
CA VAL A 132 -31.08 -9.93 39.09
C VAL A 132 -32.36 -10.52 39.69
N THR A 133 -32.35 -11.81 40.02
CA THR A 133 -33.46 -12.55 40.62
C THR A 133 -32.95 -13.71 41.48
N GLY A 134 -33.78 -14.19 42.40
CA GLY A 134 -33.51 -15.42 43.16
C GLY A 134 -32.69 -15.15 44.41
N GLY A 135 -31.85 -16.10 44.83
CA GLY A 135 -31.12 -15.98 46.10
C GLY A 135 -31.98 -15.81 47.36
N GLY A 136 -33.31 -15.99 47.28
CA GLY A 136 -34.23 -15.77 48.39
C GLY A 136 -34.43 -14.31 48.78
N GLU A 137 -34.27 -13.35 47.85
CA GLU A 137 -34.73 -11.98 48.11
C GLU A 137 -36.26 -11.86 48.20
N SER A 138 -36.72 -10.71 48.67
CA SER A 138 -38.13 -10.35 48.77
C SER A 138 -38.43 -8.90 48.37
N ASN A 139 -37.59 -8.27 47.53
CA ASN A 139 -37.67 -6.85 47.20
C ASN A 139 -37.39 -6.58 45.71
N LEU A 140 -38.39 -6.90 44.89
CA LEU A 140 -38.37 -6.78 43.43
C LEU A 140 -38.34 -5.33 42.89
N SER A 141 -38.08 -4.32 43.73
CA SER A 141 -38.13 -2.89 43.36
C SER A 141 -36.78 -2.30 42.92
N ASN A 142 -35.67 -2.96 43.27
CA ASN A 142 -34.28 -2.53 43.05
C ASN A 142 -33.43 -3.59 42.33
N ASP A 143 -34.06 -4.66 41.86
CA ASP A 143 -33.45 -5.77 41.12
C ASP A 143 -33.07 -5.45 39.67
N SER A 144 -33.20 -4.19 39.20
CA SER A 144 -32.97 -3.81 37.80
C SER A 144 -32.12 -2.56 37.67
N ALA A 145 -31.11 -2.59 36.81
CA ALA A 145 -30.27 -1.44 36.46
C ALA A 145 -30.19 -1.23 34.94
N SER A 146 -30.32 0.03 34.54
CA SER A 146 -30.22 0.50 33.16
C SER A 146 -28.99 1.38 33.00
N ASP A 147 -28.18 1.08 32.00
CA ASP A 147 -27.04 1.90 31.56
C ASP A 147 -27.40 2.58 30.23
N PRO A 148 -27.49 3.93 30.18
CA PRO A 148 -27.55 4.68 28.94
C PRO A 148 -26.16 4.75 28.31
N THR A 149 -26.03 4.24 27.08
CA THR A 149 -24.77 4.12 26.34
C THR A 149 -24.79 5.04 25.12
N THR A 150 -23.75 5.85 24.92
CA THR A 150 -23.64 6.71 23.71
C THR A 150 -22.75 6.07 22.64
N LEU A 151 -23.15 6.20 21.37
CA LEU A 151 -22.41 5.63 20.24
C LEU A 151 -21.76 6.71 19.38
N ALA A 152 -20.43 6.69 19.33
CA ALA A 152 -19.62 7.49 18.41
C ALA A 152 -19.40 6.74 17.07
N SER A 153 -18.89 7.43 16.05
CA SER A 153 -18.48 6.83 14.78
C SER A 153 -17.26 7.52 14.21
N HIS A 154 -16.30 6.71 13.82
CA HIS A 154 -14.99 7.13 13.33
C HIS A 154 -14.65 6.29 12.11
N ALA A 155 -14.30 6.93 10.99
CA ALA A 155 -13.91 6.25 9.76
C ALA A 155 -12.59 6.85 9.27
N ASP A 156 -11.53 6.04 9.23
CA ASP A 156 -10.21 6.37 8.66
C ASP A 156 -10.28 6.17 7.14
N VAL A 157 -10.67 7.22 6.40
CA VAL A 157 -10.90 7.18 4.95
C VAL A 157 -9.71 7.78 4.20
N GLY A 158 -8.75 6.91 3.89
CA GLY A 158 -7.57 7.27 3.13
C GLY A 158 -7.80 7.32 1.62
N VAL A 159 -6.98 8.14 0.97
CA VAL A 159 -6.93 8.29 -0.48
C VAL A 159 -5.55 7.89 -1.00
N THR A 160 -5.51 7.21 -2.15
CA THR A 160 -4.27 7.01 -2.93
C THR A 160 -4.53 7.37 -4.40
N LYS A 161 -3.47 7.79 -5.11
CA LYS A 161 -3.56 8.19 -6.51
C LYS A 161 -2.31 7.78 -7.28
N ILE A 162 -2.50 7.12 -8.42
CA ILE A 162 -1.43 6.73 -9.34
C ILE A 162 -1.69 7.29 -10.74
N ALA A 163 -0.62 7.51 -11.51
CA ALA A 163 -0.68 7.84 -12.93
C ALA A 163 -0.17 6.66 -13.76
N SER A 164 -0.74 6.46 -14.96
CA SER A 164 -0.38 5.37 -15.88
C SER A 164 1.02 5.52 -16.50
N SER A 165 1.64 6.69 -16.40
CA SER A 165 3.04 6.95 -16.73
C SER A 165 3.52 8.19 -15.98
N GLY A 166 4.78 8.19 -15.53
CA GLY A 166 5.43 9.37 -14.96
C GLY A 166 5.89 10.40 -16.01
N THR A 167 5.86 10.05 -17.31
CA THR A 167 6.27 10.95 -18.42
C THR A 167 5.36 10.74 -19.62
N VAL A 168 4.80 11.81 -20.18
CA VAL A 168 3.76 11.75 -21.22
C VAL A 168 3.97 12.87 -22.25
N PRO A 169 3.96 12.58 -23.57
CA PRO A 169 4.05 13.62 -24.58
C PRO A 169 2.80 14.51 -24.64
N VAL A 170 2.97 15.81 -24.82
CA VAL A 170 1.88 16.76 -25.07
C VAL A 170 1.04 16.31 -26.28
N GLY A 171 -0.27 16.36 -26.13
CA GLY A 171 -1.25 15.81 -27.07
C GLY A 171 -1.61 14.33 -26.84
N SER A 172 -0.86 13.61 -25.99
CA SER A 172 -1.18 12.23 -25.59
C SER A 172 -2.04 12.20 -24.33
N THR A 173 -2.73 11.07 -24.11
CA THR A 173 -3.52 10.85 -22.90
C THR A 173 -2.71 10.20 -21.77
N VAL A 174 -3.00 10.62 -20.54
CA VAL A 174 -2.63 9.95 -19.28
C VAL A 174 -3.90 9.43 -18.61
N THR A 175 -3.81 8.31 -17.89
CA THR A 175 -4.88 7.84 -17.00
C THR A 175 -4.41 7.97 -15.55
N TYR A 176 -5.22 8.59 -14.70
CA TYR A 176 -5.06 8.55 -13.25
C TYR A 176 -6.07 7.58 -12.65
N THR A 177 -5.63 6.73 -11.73
CA THR A 177 -6.52 5.95 -10.86
C THR A 177 -6.43 6.53 -9.46
N VAL A 178 -7.56 7.03 -8.95
CA VAL A 178 -7.75 7.40 -7.56
C VAL A 178 -8.44 6.23 -6.87
N THR A 179 -7.99 5.86 -5.67
CA THR A 179 -8.61 4.83 -4.82
C THR A 179 -8.91 5.44 -3.46
N ALA A 180 -10.18 5.42 -3.06
CA ALA A 180 -10.60 5.73 -1.70
C ALA A 180 -10.85 4.40 -0.95
N TYR A 181 -10.42 4.32 0.31
CA TYR A 181 -10.54 3.12 1.14
C TYR A 181 -10.85 3.52 2.59
N ASN A 182 -11.75 2.79 3.24
CA ASN A 182 -12.11 3.03 4.63
C ASN A 182 -11.49 1.95 5.52
N ASN A 183 -10.53 2.31 6.37
CA ASN A 183 -9.93 1.43 7.38
C ASN A 183 -10.77 1.32 8.68
N GLY A 184 -11.86 2.09 8.77
CA GLY A 184 -12.85 2.01 9.84
C GLY A 184 -12.47 2.77 11.11
N PRO A 185 -12.97 2.34 12.30
CA PRO A 185 -13.81 1.16 12.52
C PRO A 185 -15.26 1.29 12.00
N SER A 186 -15.78 2.50 11.83
CA SER A 186 -17.15 2.74 11.38
C SER A 186 -17.26 2.81 9.85
N ASP A 187 -18.47 2.60 9.32
CA ASP A 187 -18.76 2.88 7.92
C ASP A 187 -18.78 4.39 7.67
N ALA A 188 -18.26 4.86 6.54
CA ALA A 188 -18.25 6.27 6.16
C ALA A 188 -19.49 6.65 5.35
N THR A 189 -20.03 7.85 5.58
CA THR A 189 -21.20 8.40 4.90
C THR A 189 -21.00 9.88 4.53
N GLY A 190 -21.74 10.37 3.52
CA GLY A 190 -21.53 11.70 2.94
C GLY A 190 -20.23 11.83 2.12
N LEU A 191 -19.50 10.72 1.93
CA LEU A 191 -18.12 10.69 1.48
C LEU A 191 -17.92 11.30 0.09
N GLN A 192 -17.02 12.27 0.00
CA GLN A 192 -16.62 12.96 -1.22
C GLN A 192 -15.09 13.08 -1.32
N VAL A 193 -14.56 12.93 -2.53
CA VAL A 193 -13.14 13.15 -2.87
C VAL A 193 -13.08 14.15 -4.02
N THR A 194 -12.30 15.22 -3.87
CA THR A 194 -12.07 16.21 -4.93
C THR A 194 -10.76 15.91 -5.66
N ASP A 195 -10.85 15.71 -6.98
CA ASP A 195 -9.73 15.55 -7.92
C ASP A 195 -9.93 16.49 -9.11
N GLN A 196 -9.77 17.79 -8.89
CA GLN A 196 -9.89 18.77 -9.95
C GLN A 196 -8.59 18.83 -10.75
N LEU A 197 -8.62 18.35 -12.00
CA LEU A 197 -7.44 18.35 -12.86
C LEU A 197 -6.80 19.75 -12.96
N PRO A 198 -5.48 19.89 -12.73
CA PRO A 198 -4.75 21.14 -12.84
C PRO A 198 -4.57 21.61 -14.30
N ALA A 199 -4.09 22.85 -14.45
CA ALA A 199 -3.58 23.34 -15.72
C ALA A 199 -2.47 22.43 -16.28
N GLY A 200 -2.44 22.26 -17.60
CA GLY A 200 -1.59 21.27 -18.28
C GLY A 200 -2.26 19.91 -18.49
N LEU A 201 -3.48 19.72 -17.98
CA LEU A 201 -4.36 18.59 -18.31
C LEU A 201 -5.70 19.08 -18.86
N THR A 202 -6.38 18.22 -19.61
CA THR A 202 -7.77 18.43 -20.05
C THR A 202 -8.50 17.09 -19.97
N LEU A 203 -9.61 17.05 -19.23
CA LEU A 203 -10.37 15.82 -19.01
C LEU A 203 -10.94 15.28 -20.33
N VAL A 204 -10.74 13.99 -20.58
CA VAL A 204 -11.35 13.23 -21.69
C VAL A 204 -12.51 12.39 -21.18
N SER A 205 -12.32 11.69 -20.06
CA SER A 205 -13.37 10.89 -19.42
C SER A 205 -13.13 10.71 -17.93
N ALA A 206 -14.22 10.52 -17.18
CA ALA A 206 -14.19 10.14 -15.78
C ALA A 206 -15.10 8.92 -15.57
N THR A 207 -14.57 7.87 -14.93
CA THR A 207 -15.27 6.61 -14.71
C THR A 207 -15.14 6.22 -13.23
N PRO A 208 -16.08 6.65 -12.37
CA PRO A 208 -16.18 6.16 -11.00
C PRO A 208 -16.75 4.74 -10.98
N ALA A 209 -16.20 3.88 -10.12
CA ALA A 209 -16.74 2.55 -9.83
C ALA A 209 -17.94 2.60 -8.86
N THR A 210 -18.10 3.71 -8.13
CA THR A 210 -19.22 3.96 -7.22
C THR A 210 -19.53 5.46 -7.20
N GLY A 211 -20.81 5.82 -7.16
CA GLY A 211 -21.23 7.23 -7.10
C GLY A 211 -21.04 7.99 -8.43
N THR A 212 -20.80 9.29 -8.36
CA THR A 212 -20.71 10.17 -9.55
C THR A 212 -19.55 11.17 -9.46
N TYR A 213 -19.01 11.59 -10.61
CA TYR A 213 -17.93 12.59 -10.69
C TYR A 213 -18.37 13.83 -11.48
N THR A 214 -18.14 15.02 -10.92
CA THR A 214 -18.56 16.31 -11.48
C THR A 214 -17.36 17.03 -12.09
N ALA A 215 -17.22 16.94 -13.42
CA ALA A 215 -16.04 17.43 -14.15
C ALA A 215 -15.72 18.93 -14.02
N GLY A 216 -16.71 19.76 -13.66
CA GLY A 216 -16.52 21.21 -13.45
C GLY A 216 -16.05 21.61 -12.05
N THR A 217 -15.99 20.67 -11.11
CA THR A 217 -15.56 20.90 -9.71
C THR A 217 -14.54 19.88 -9.21
N GLY A 218 -14.30 18.80 -9.95
CA GLY A 218 -13.46 17.67 -9.54
C GLY A 218 -14.10 16.77 -8.48
N VAL A 219 -15.33 17.05 -8.03
CA VAL A 219 -15.96 16.31 -6.92
C VAL A 219 -16.45 14.95 -7.39
N TRP A 220 -15.84 13.90 -6.83
CA TRP A 220 -16.35 12.53 -6.80
C TRP A 220 -17.19 12.34 -5.55
N ASN A 221 -18.51 12.25 -5.71
CA ASN A 221 -19.43 11.90 -4.65
C ASN A 221 -19.56 10.38 -4.59
N ILE A 222 -18.98 9.76 -3.56
CA ILE A 222 -19.03 8.31 -3.30
C ILE A 222 -20.30 7.96 -2.52
N GLY A 223 -20.73 8.83 -1.61
CA GLY A 223 -21.92 8.65 -0.80
C GLY A 223 -21.67 7.84 0.46
N ALA A 224 -21.43 6.53 0.34
CA ALA A 224 -21.15 5.66 1.48
C ALA A 224 -20.06 4.62 1.16
N LEU A 225 -19.21 4.32 2.13
CA LEU A 225 -18.11 3.35 2.02
C LEU A 225 -17.94 2.57 3.33
N ALA A 226 -18.31 1.28 3.31
CA ALA A 226 -18.23 0.41 4.49
C ALA A 226 -16.80 0.21 4.99
N ASN A 227 -16.63 -0.09 6.28
CA ASN A 227 -15.34 -0.45 6.87
C ASN A 227 -14.72 -1.64 6.11
N GLY A 228 -13.45 -1.52 5.75
CA GLY A 228 -12.67 -2.50 4.98
C GLY A 228 -12.95 -2.47 3.47
N ALA A 229 -13.88 -1.64 2.99
CA ALA A 229 -14.17 -1.49 1.58
C ALA A 229 -13.30 -0.41 0.91
N SER A 230 -13.14 -0.53 -0.40
CA SER A 230 -12.52 0.48 -1.25
C SER A 230 -13.27 0.63 -2.57
N THR A 231 -13.13 1.79 -3.19
CA THR A 231 -13.69 2.10 -4.51
C THR A 231 -12.71 2.97 -5.30
N THR A 232 -12.90 3.06 -6.61
CA THR A 232 -11.95 3.73 -7.52
C THR A 232 -12.61 4.72 -8.47
N LEU A 233 -11.87 5.77 -8.83
CA LEU A 233 -12.19 6.70 -9.90
C LEU A 233 -11.06 6.68 -10.93
N THR A 234 -11.40 6.37 -12.17
CA THR A 234 -10.47 6.45 -13.31
C THR A 234 -10.69 7.75 -14.07
N LEU A 235 -9.69 8.62 -14.11
CA LEU A 235 -9.69 9.88 -14.88
C LEU A 235 -8.73 9.76 -16.06
N THR A 236 -9.24 9.85 -17.28
CA THR A 236 -8.42 9.96 -18.50
C THR A 236 -8.34 11.41 -18.91
N ALA A 237 -7.14 11.92 -19.15
CA ALA A 237 -6.88 13.31 -19.49
C ALA A 237 -5.83 13.46 -20.59
N THR A 238 -6.00 14.42 -21.49
CA THR A 238 -4.97 14.81 -22.46
C THR A 238 -3.98 15.76 -21.81
N VAL A 239 -2.68 15.54 -22.01
CA VAL A 239 -1.61 16.41 -21.53
C VAL A 239 -1.44 17.58 -22.48
N THR A 240 -1.55 18.81 -21.99
CA THR A 240 -1.58 20.05 -22.78
C THR A 240 -0.41 21.01 -22.51
N ALA A 241 0.42 20.74 -21.50
CA ALA A 241 1.62 21.52 -21.18
C ALA A 241 2.87 20.63 -21.00
N THR A 242 4.05 21.24 -21.12
CA THR A 242 5.33 20.61 -20.79
C THR A 242 5.79 20.97 -19.37
N GLY A 243 6.67 20.14 -18.79
CA GLY A 243 7.16 20.28 -17.42
C GLY A 243 6.41 19.41 -16.42
N ALA A 244 6.69 19.59 -15.13
CA ALA A 244 6.05 18.84 -14.06
C ALA A 244 4.58 19.27 -13.87
N ILE A 245 3.68 18.28 -13.85
CA ILE A 245 2.24 18.45 -13.64
C ILE A 245 1.84 17.52 -12.50
N THR A 246 1.52 18.08 -11.35
CA THR A 246 1.07 17.34 -10.16
C THR A 246 -0.45 17.43 -10.06
N ASN A 247 -1.13 16.29 -10.16
CA ASN A 247 -2.56 16.20 -9.90
C ASN A 247 -2.81 15.56 -8.52
N THR A 248 -3.77 16.07 -7.75
CA THR A 248 -3.97 15.73 -6.34
C THR A 248 -5.44 15.35 -6.08
N ALA A 249 -5.64 14.19 -5.46
CA ALA A 249 -6.92 13.79 -4.90
C ALA A 249 -6.93 14.17 -3.41
N ILE A 250 -8.02 14.76 -2.93
CA ILE A 250 -8.22 15.12 -1.51
C ILE A 250 -9.61 14.69 -1.10
N LYS A 251 -9.76 13.88 -0.04
CA LYS A 251 -11.05 13.67 0.63
C LYS A 251 -11.56 15.01 1.13
N SER A 252 -12.75 15.41 0.68
CA SER A 252 -13.26 16.78 0.83
C SER A 252 -14.52 16.90 1.68
N ALA A 253 -15.19 15.78 1.98
CA ALA A 253 -16.22 15.69 3.02
C ALA A 253 -16.50 14.24 3.40
N GLU A 254 -16.90 14.04 4.66
CA GLU A 254 -17.61 12.87 5.21
C GLU A 254 -18.41 13.33 6.45
N ASN A 255 -19.24 12.46 7.05
CA ASN A 255 -20.05 12.79 8.22
C ASN A 255 -19.44 12.31 9.55
N GLU A 256 -18.60 11.28 9.50
CA GLU A 256 -17.95 10.66 10.64
C GLU A 256 -16.64 11.39 11.01
N THR A 257 -16.06 11.11 12.18
CA THR A 257 -14.79 11.72 12.60
C THR A 257 -13.60 10.88 12.14
N ASP A 258 -12.81 11.38 11.20
CA ASP A 258 -11.57 10.70 10.79
C ASP A 258 -10.47 10.83 11.88
N PRO A 259 -9.87 9.71 12.35
CA PRO A 259 -8.83 9.71 13.37
C PRO A 259 -7.39 9.94 12.84
N ASN A 260 -7.19 10.02 11.52
CA ASN A 260 -5.91 9.98 10.82
C ASN A 260 -5.92 10.84 9.52
N PRO A 261 -6.15 12.17 9.60
CA PRO A 261 -6.25 13.07 8.43
C PRO A 261 -4.95 13.28 7.62
N VAL A 262 -3.94 12.42 7.83
CA VAL A 262 -2.67 12.39 7.09
C VAL A 262 -2.78 11.58 5.80
N ASN A 263 -3.77 10.68 5.67
CA ASN A 263 -4.01 9.89 4.45
C ASN A 263 -5.11 10.46 3.54
N ASP A 264 -5.80 11.54 3.97
CA ASP A 264 -6.85 12.26 3.23
C ASP A 264 -6.46 12.71 1.81
N SER A 265 -5.15 12.87 1.55
CA SER A 265 -4.63 13.52 0.35
C SER A 265 -3.50 12.73 -0.31
N PHE A 266 -3.58 12.54 -1.62
CA PHE A 266 -2.51 11.90 -2.40
C PHE A 266 -2.29 12.57 -3.75
N SER A 267 -1.02 12.78 -4.10
CA SER A 267 -0.61 13.46 -5.33
C SER A 267 0.12 12.51 -6.28
N ALA A 268 -0.23 12.57 -7.56
CA ALA A 268 0.47 11.88 -8.64
C ALA A 268 1.04 12.90 -9.63
N ALA A 269 2.37 12.97 -9.70
CA ALA A 269 3.09 13.84 -10.62
C ALA A 269 3.42 13.13 -11.93
N ILE A 270 3.35 13.86 -13.03
CA ILE A 270 3.86 13.46 -14.35
C ILE A 270 4.74 14.56 -14.95
N THR A 271 5.62 14.22 -15.87
CA THR A 271 6.33 15.18 -16.72
C THR A 271 5.69 15.21 -18.10
N GLY A 272 5.06 16.34 -18.45
CA GLY A 272 4.70 16.64 -19.82
C GLY A 272 5.96 16.88 -20.65
N GLN A 273 6.17 16.10 -21.71
CA GLN A 273 7.28 16.29 -22.65
C GLN A 273 6.80 16.85 -23.99
N PRO A 274 7.66 17.57 -24.75
CA PRO A 274 7.35 17.90 -26.13
C PRO A 274 6.95 16.65 -26.91
N ALA A 275 5.93 16.76 -27.78
CA ALA A 275 5.61 15.68 -28.71
C ALA A 275 6.87 15.30 -29.52
N PRO A 276 7.19 14.00 -29.71
CA PRO A 276 8.35 13.59 -30.47
C PRO A 276 8.37 14.26 -31.85
N GLY A 277 9.38 15.10 -32.08
CA GLY A 277 9.54 15.77 -33.35
C GLY A 277 9.68 14.73 -34.45
N LEU A 278 8.86 14.84 -35.51
CA LEU A 278 9.02 14.03 -36.71
C LEU A 278 10.49 14.10 -37.16
N PRO A 279 11.17 12.97 -37.43
CA PRO A 279 12.57 12.98 -37.79
C PRO A 279 12.86 13.93 -38.95
N GLY A 280 13.65 14.96 -38.67
CA GLY A 280 14.14 15.87 -39.71
C GLY A 280 14.91 15.07 -40.78
N PRO A 281 14.84 15.46 -42.06
CA PRO A 281 15.49 14.71 -43.13
C PRO A 281 16.99 14.54 -42.82
N PRO A 282 17.58 13.36 -43.06
CA PRO A 282 18.94 13.04 -42.64
C PRO A 282 19.93 13.97 -43.35
N LYS A 283 20.45 14.95 -42.62
CA LYS A 283 21.49 15.85 -43.12
C LYS A 283 22.77 15.06 -43.32
N GLY A 284 23.21 14.94 -44.58
CA GLY A 284 24.48 14.32 -44.91
C GLY A 284 25.64 15.04 -44.21
N GLY A 285 26.57 14.27 -43.65
CA GLY A 285 27.76 14.81 -43.00
C GLY A 285 28.83 15.19 -44.00
N MET A 286 29.58 16.25 -43.71
CA MET A 286 30.93 16.45 -44.24
C MET A 286 31.83 17.03 -43.14
N ALA A 287 32.95 16.35 -42.93
CA ALA A 287 34.10 16.71 -42.10
C ALA A 287 35.28 15.83 -42.58
N PRO A 288 36.55 16.14 -42.27
CA PRO A 288 37.06 17.23 -41.43
C PRO A 288 38.07 18.15 -42.16
N GLY A 289 38.62 19.14 -41.45
CA GLY A 289 39.79 19.91 -41.85
C GLY A 289 39.95 21.19 -41.05
N GLY A 290 41.13 21.48 -40.50
CA GLY A 290 41.39 22.71 -39.75
C GLY A 290 42.85 22.90 -39.34
N SER A 291 43.25 24.13 -39.02
CA SER A 291 44.59 24.48 -38.53
C SER A 291 44.68 25.89 -37.93
N SER A 292 44.95 25.97 -36.62
CA SER A 292 45.59 27.08 -35.86
C SER A 292 44.95 28.50 -35.84
N PRO A 293 45.37 29.39 -34.90
CA PRO A 293 44.59 30.58 -34.50
C PRO A 293 45.28 31.96 -34.73
N ASP A 294 44.53 33.02 -34.38
CA ASP A 294 44.95 34.36 -33.91
C ASP A 294 45.59 35.39 -34.92
N PRO A 295 45.48 36.72 -34.65
CA PRO A 295 44.31 37.43 -34.11
C PRO A 295 44.10 38.88 -34.68
N LEU A 296 43.05 39.57 -34.18
CA LEU A 296 42.82 41.05 -34.20
C LEU A 296 42.73 41.82 -35.54
N ARG A 297 41.57 42.46 -35.82
CA ARG A 297 41.35 43.93 -35.76
C ARG A 297 40.04 44.40 -36.44
N GLY A 298 39.43 45.45 -35.88
CA GLY A 298 38.76 46.51 -36.66
C GLY A 298 37.25 46.42 -36.87
N SER A 299 36.47 47.14 -36.04
CA SER A 299 35.08 47.53 -36.34
C SER A 299 35.02 48.74 -37.27
N LEU A 300 33.99 48.87 -38.12
CA LEU A 300 32.96 49.92 -37.98
C LEU A 300 31.72 49.69 -38.88
N ILE A 301 30.69 50.48 -38.61
CA ILE A 301 29.34 50.53 -39.24
C ILE A 301 29.26 51.78 -40.14
N VAL A 302 28.35 51.81 -41.14
CA VAL A 302 27.43 52.95 -41.45
C VAL A 302 26.56 52.64 -42.68
N GLU A 303 25.28 53.05 -42.62
CA GLU A 303 24.29 52.98 -43.70
C GLU A 303 24.17 54.30 -44.50
N VAL A 304 23.79 54.20 -45.78
CA VAL A 304 22.96 55.16 -46.54
C VAL A 304 22.15 54.29 -47.53
N GLY A 305 20.83 54.37 -47.77
CA GLY A 305 19.96 55.54 -48.00
C GLY A 305 19.85 55.82 -49.52
N LEU A 306 18.71 56.18 -50.14
CA LEU A 306 17.34 56.44 -49.66
C LEU A 306 16.38 56.57 -50.88
N ALA A 307 15.12 56.10 -50.78
CA ALA A 307 13.91 56.47 -51.59
C ALA A 307 13.97 56.35 -53.16
N ALA A 308 12.87 56.25 -53.93
CA ALA A 308 11.52 56.81 -53.75
C ALA A 308 10.37 56.06 -54.50
N PHE A 309 9.14 56.57 -54.32
CA PHE A 309 7.88 56.21 -55.02
C PHE A 309 7.93 56.58 -56.53
N LEU A 310 6.96 56.28 -57.44
CA LEU A 310 5.51 56.04 -57.31
C LEU A 310 4.98 55.31 -58.58
N GLY A 311 3.83 54.60 -58.51
CA GLY A 311 3.03 54.26 -59.72
C GLY A 311 2.24 52.94 -59.67
N LEU A 312 0.91 53.02 -59.80
CA LEU A 312 0.02 51.86 -59.98
C LEU A 312 -0.40 51.69 -61.45
N LEU A 313 -0.43 50.45 -61.94
CA LEU A 313 -1.54 49.95 -62.77
C LEU A 313 -1.47 48.42 -62.92
N PHE A 314 -2.57 47.72 -62.60
CA PHE A 314 -2.76 46.31 -62.93
C PHE A 314 -3.27 46.16 -64.37
N LEU A 315 -2.76 45.18 -65.12
CA LEU A 315 -3.61 44.19 -65.78
C LEU A 315 -2.85 42.97 -66.34
N ARG A 316 -3.58 41.86 -66.35
CA ARG A 316 -3.34 40.52 -66.95
C ARG A 316 -2.53 40.54 -68.27
N ARG A 317 -1.77 39.49 -68.62
CA ARG A 317 -2.11 38.05 -68.50
C ARG A 317 -0.88 37.12 -68.58
N ARG A 318 -0.96 35.91 -67.99
CA ARG A 318 -0.01 34.80 -68.18
C ARG A 318 -0.04 34.28 -69.63
N SER A 319 1.10 33.84 -70.18
CA SER A 319 1.37 32.40 -70.46
C SER A 319 2.72 32.10 -71.14
N GLN A 320 3.53 31.23 -70.50
CA GLN A 320 4.43 30.20 -71.06
C GLN A 320 5.36 30.50 -72.28
N ARG A 321 6.66 30.13 -72.16
CA ARG A 321 7.32 29.04 -72.95
C ARG A 321 8.83 28.86 -72.65
N VAL A 322 9.31 27.61 -72.80
CA VAL A 322 10.62 27.14 -73.37
C VAL A 322 11.92 27.69 -72.72
N ALA A 323 12.77 26.93 -72.01
CA ALA A 323 13.56 25.69 -72.30
C ALA A 323 14.99 25.99 -72.86
N VAL A 324 15.73 24.95 -73.32
CA VAL A 324 17.19 24.92 -73.69
C VAL A 324 18.15 24.74 -72.49
N ALA A 325 19.34 24.10 -72.58
CA ALA A 325 19.78 22.76 -73.06
C ALA A 325 21.35 22.68 -73.09
N ALA A 326 21.92 21.54 -73.52
CA ALA A 326 23.35 21.14 -73.55
C ALA A 326 23.94 20.73 -72.16
N ALA A 327 24.68 19.63 -71.95
CA ALA A 327 25.61 18.77 -72.75
C ALA A 327 27.08 19.26 -72.75
N LEU A 328 28.12 18.41 -72.86
CA LEU A 328 28.20 16.96 -73.11
C LEU A 328 28.60 16.18 -71.80
N MET A 329 29.41 15.11 -71.67
CA MET A 329 30.24 14.26 -72.56
C MET A 329 30.61 12.88 -71.92
N ALA A 330 31.24 12.00 -72.71
CA ALA A 330 32.29 10.98 -72.44
C ALA A 330 32.76 10.68 -70.98
N PHE A 331 33.20 9.47 -70.59
CA PHE A 331 33.26 8.10 -71.16
C PHE A 331 33.80 7.15 -70.05
N ALA A 332 33.83 5.80 -70.08
CA ALA A 332 33.37 4.72 -70.98
C ALA A 332 33.15 3.43 -70.14
N THR A 333 32.99 2.24 -70.75
CA THR A 333 32.77 0.94 -70.08
C THR A 333 33.64 -0.20 -70.66
N LEU A 334 33.85 -1.27 -69.89
CA LEU A 334 34.49 -2.52 -70.34
C LEU A 334 33.46 -3.67 -70.48
N ALA A 335 33.81 -4.71 -71.24
CA ALA A 335 32.88 -5.70 -71.78
C ALA A 335 32.64 -6.95 -70.90
N SER A 336 31.64 -7.77 -71.29
CA SER A 336 31.13 -8.95 -70.56
C SER A 336 31.29 -10.25 -71.35
N ILE A 337 31.62 -11.36 -70.68
CA ILE A 337 31.53 -12.75 -71.20
C ILE A 337 31.04 -13.62 -70.00
N VAL A 338 29.76 -13.99 -69.96
CA VAL A 338 29.16 -15.30 -70.39
C VAL A 338 29.55 -16.50 -69.49
N ALA A 339 28.54 -17.26 -69.08
CA ALA A 339 28.63 -18.51 -68.32
C ALA A 339 27.89 -19.66 -69.03
N PRO A 340 28.22 -20.92 -68.70
CA PRO A 340 27.29 -22.05 -68.86
C PRO A 340 27.04 -22.80 -67.52
N ALA A 341 26.09 -23.74 -67.52
CA ALA A 341 25.64 -24.46 -66.32
C ALA A 341 25.74 -25.99 -66.45
N GLY A 342 25.82 -26.68 -65.30
CA GLY A 342 25.80 -28.14 -65.16
C GLY A 342 25.70 -28.55 -63.68
N ALA A 343 25.09 -29.70 -63.38
CA ALA A 343 24.75 -30.17 -62.03
C ALA A 343 25.04 -31.70 -61.92
N PRO A 344 24.80 -32.42 -60.79
CA PRO A 344 24.29 -32.00 -59.47
C PRO A 344 25.03 -32.59 -58.22
N LEU A 345 24.57 -32.21 -57.01
CA LEU A 345 24.63 -32.94 -55.73
C LEU A 345 26.00 -33.49 -55.20
N SER A 346 26.57 -32.85 -54.16
CA SER A 346 26.54 -33.37 -52.77
C SER A 346 27.38 -32.54 -51.76
N ALA A 347 26.86 -32.42 -50.52
CA ALA A 347 27.54 -32.17 -49.23
C ALA A 347 28.35 -30.88 -48.93
N ALA A 348 28.20 -30.44 -47.67
CA ALA A 348 29.07 -29.62 -46.82
C ALA A 348 29.11 -28.07 -46.95
N ALA A 349 28.61 -27.42 -45.89
CA ALA A 349 29.01 -26.14 -45.27
C ALA A 349 29.28 -24.89 -46.15
N LEU A 350 28.47 -23.84 -45.95
CA LEU A 350 28.79 -22.48 -46.39
C LEU A 350 29.97 -21.89 -45.59
N THR A 351 30.96 -21.35 -46.30
CA THR A 351 31.85 -20.30 -45.78
C THR A 351 31.70 -19.05 -46.64
N GLY A 352 31.32 -17.93 -46.01
CA GLY A 352 31.18 -16.63 -46.66
C GLY A 352 31.52 -15.53 -45.66
N HIS A 353 32.54 -14.72 -45.97
CA HIS A 353 33.00 -13.69 -45.05
C HIS A 353 31.96 -12.57 -44.87
N LEU A 354 31.36 -12.50 -43.68
CA LEU A 354 31.04 -11.21 -43.10
C LEU A 354 32.34 -10.66 -42.48
N VAL A 355 32.71 -9.42 -42.82
CA VAL A 355 33.67 -8.66 -42.03
C VAL A 355 32.98 -8.33 -40.71
N GLY A 356 33.35 -9.07 -39.66
CA GLY A 356 32.74 -8.89 -38.34
C GLY A 356 32.96 -7.49 -37.80
N ARG A 357 31.96 -6.98 -37.06
CA ARG A 357 32.29 -6.05 -35.98
C ARG A 357 33.18 -6.78 -34.98
N PRO A 358 34.13 -6.08 -34.32
CA PRO A 358 34.89 -6.69 -33.23
C PRO A 358 33.92 -7.22 -32.18
N THR A 359 34.24 -8.38 -31.62
CA THR A 359 33.46 -8.96 -30.52
C THR A 359 33.73 -8.19 -29.23
N ASP A 360 32.81 -8.21 -28.26
CA ASP A 360 32.96 -7.45 -27.01
C ASP A 360 34.23 -7.83 -26.22
N GLN A 361 34.78 -9.02 -26.47
CA GLN A 361 36.05 -9.50 -25.94
C GLN A 361 37.27 -8.70 -26.45
N GLU A 362 37.21 -8.13 -27.66
CA GLU A 362 38.28 -7.30 -28.25
C GLU A 362 38.24 -5.85 -27.76
N LEU A 363 37.11 -5.39 -27.21
CA LEU A 363 36.97 -4.06 -26.60
C LEU A 363 37.25 -4.06 -25.09
N PHE A 364 36.89 -5.14 -24.37
CA PHE A 364 36.87 -5.13 -22.89
C PHE A 364 37.66 -6.26 -22.21
N GLY A 365 38.43 -7.06 -22.97
CA GLY A 365 39.54 -7.87 -22.47
C GLY A 365 39.20 -9.17 -21.70
N LYS A 366 37.95 -9.36 -21.24
CA LYS A 366 37.40 -10.66 -20.83
C LYS A 366 35.91 -10.74 -21.18
N PRO A 367 35.39 -11.92 -21.55
CA PRO A 367 33.95 -12.16 -21.56
C PRO A 367 33.41 -12.05 -20.12
N ILE A 368 32.40 -11.23 -19.90
CA ILE A 368 31.74 -11.12 -18.59
C ILE A 368 30.82 -12.33 -18.41
N SER A 369 31.38 -13.42 -17.91
CA SER A 369 30.60 -14.45 -17.21
C SER A 369 30.10 -13.81 -15.91
N THR A 370 28.81 -13.50 -15.82
CA THR A 370 28.15 -12.81 -14.69
C THR A 370 28.01 -13.69 -13.42
N VAL A 371 28.93 -14.64 -13.25
CA VAL A 371 29.04 -15.61 -12.15
C VAL A 371 30.28 -15.28 -11.34
N LYS A 372 30.13 -15.02 -10.03
CA LYS A 372 31.28 -14.77 -9.12
C LYS A 372 32.20 -16.02 -9.10
N PRO A 373 33.47 -15.95 -9.55
CA PRO A 373 34.28 -17.17 -9.79
C PRO A 373 34.49 -18.07 -8.57
N GLU A 374 34.46 -17.48 -7.38
CA GLU A 374 34.65 -18.13 -6.09
C GLU A 374 33.43 -18.94 -5.61
N LEU A 375 32.23 -18.72 -6.18
CA LEU A 375 31.03 -19.52 -5.86
C LEU A 375 31.08 -20.93 -6.44
N GLY A 376 31.85 -21.13 -7.52
CA GLY A 376 32.04 -22.39 -8.23
C GLY A 376 30.73 -23.09 -8.66
N ILE A 377 30.85 -24.37 -8.99
CA ILE A 377 29.71 -25.29 -8.95
C ILE A 377 29.61 -25.78 -7.50
N LEU A 378 29.07 -24.94 -6.62
CA LEU A 378 28.55 -25.40 -5.34
C LEU A 378 27.40 -26.38 -5.64
N ASP A 379 27.67 -27.67 -5.43
CA ASP A 379 26.78 -28.79 -5.72
C ASP A 379 25.66 -28.92 -4.66
N THR A 380 25.10 -27.77 -4.27
CA THR A 380 23.94 -27.65 -3.41
C THR A 380 22.70 -28.07 -4.19
N THR A 381 22.11 -29.20 -3.81
CA THR A 381 20.84 -29.68 -4.36
C THR A 381 19.71 -28.74 -3.92
N PHE A 382 19.49 -27.66 -4.68
CA PHE A 382 18.53 -26.60 -4.35
C PHE A 382 17.13 -27.16 -4.06
N GLN A 383 16.65 -26.96 -2.83
CA GLN A 383 15.32 -27.41 -2.41
C GLN A 383 14.35 -26.23 -2.34
N PRO A 384 13.05 -26.39 -2.65
CA PRO A 384 12.05 -25.35 -2.43
C PRO A 384 11.98 -24.93 -0.96
N ALA A 385 12.17 -23.64 -0.68
CA ALA A 385 12.12 -23.12 0.68
C ALA A 385 10.68 -23.15 1.23
N LYS A 386 10.53 -23.66 2.46
CA LYS A 386 9.22 -23.83 3.13
C LYS A 386 8.71 -22.57 3.85
N GLY A 387 9.43 -21.47 3.76
CA GLY A 387 9.15 -20.22 4.49
C GLY A 387 10.11 -19.10 4.13
N PRO A 388 10.09 -17.98 4.86
CA PRO A 388 10.96 -16.84 4.61
C PRO A 388 12.42 -17.17 4.89
N ILE A 389 13.32 -16.72 4.01
CA ILE A 389 14.77 -17.00 4.10
C ILE A 389 15.57 -15.75 4.45
N ILE A 390 16.79 -15.94 4.95
CA ILE A 390 17.85 -14.91 4.88
C ILE A 390 18.56 -15.13 3.54
N PRO A 391 18.57 -14.16 2.61
CA PRO A 391 19.19 -14.34 1.32
C PRO A 391 20.71 -14.41 1.46
N TYR A 392 21.32 -15.32 0.71
CA TYR A 392 22.77 -15.51 0.62
C TYR A 392 23.26 -15.52 -0.83
N ARG A 393 22.44 -15.99 -1.77
CA ARG A 393 22.77 -16.07 -3.20
C ARG A 393 21.58 -15.68 -4.08
N LEU A 394 21.83 -14.87 -5.10
CA LEU A 394 20.87 -14.36 -6.07
C LEU A 394 21.25 -14.86 -7.46
N ARG A 395 20.27 -15.39 -8.21
CA ARG A 395 20.47 -15.86 -9.60
C ARG A 395 19.38 -15.34 -10.53
N ILE A 396 19.77 -14.80 -11.68
CA ILE A 396 18.85 -14.27 -12.70
C ILE A 396 19.31 -14.77 -14.08
N PRO A 397 18.89 -15.99 -14.51
CA PRO A 397 19.44 -16.63 -15.70
C PRO A 397 19.24 -15.87 -17.01
N ALA A 398 18.20 -15.03 -17.10
CA ALA A 398 17.97 -14.16 -18.26
C ALA A 398 19.11 -13.14 -18.50
N LEU A 399 19.92 -12.85 -17.48
CA LEU A 399 21.08 -11.95 -17.51
C LEU A 399 22.41 -12.67 -17.19
N GLY A 400 22.39 -13.99 -17.00
CA GLY A 400 23.55 -14.77 -16.54
C GLY A 400 24.02 -14.50 -15.10
N ILE A 401 23.32 -13.63 -14.35
CA ILE A 401 23.70 -13.22 -12.99
C ILE A 401 23.66 -14.41 -12.02
N ASP A 402 24.76 -14.64 -11.32
CA ASP A 402 24.87 -15.56 -10.18
C ASP A 402 25.89 -15.00 -9.17
N THR A 403 25.39 -14.47 -8.04
CA THR A 403 26.22 -13.73 -7.07
C THR A 403 25.78 -13.93 -5.61
N THR A 404 26.62 -13.51 -4.67
CA THR A 404 26.31 -13.46 -3.24
C THR A 404 25.43 -12.25 -2.90
N VAL A 405 24.66 -12.38 -1.82
CA VAL A 405 23.83 -11.32 -1.23
C VAL A 405 24.36 -10.98 0.16
N GLU A 406 24.84 -9.75 0.34
CA GLU A 406 25.27 -9.20 1.62
C GLU A 406 24.06 -8.74 2.45
N ALA A 407 24.11 -8.84 3.78
CA ALA A 407 23.06 -8.32 4.66
C ALA A 407 23.41 -6.89 5.09
N VAL A 408 22.79 -5.89 4.47
CA VAL A 408 23.11 -4.46 4.67
C VAL A 408 22.11 -3.76 5.57
N GLY A 409 22.60 -2.73 6.25
CA GLY A 409 21.85 -1.95 7.21
C GLY A 409 21.29 -0.66 6.61
N VAL A 410 21.44 0.41 7.38
CA VAL A 410 20.83 1.70 7.12
C VAL A 410 21.89 2.80 7.29
N THR A 411 22.07 3.65 6.28
CA THR A 411 22.95 4.82 6.42
C THR A 411 22.35 5.82 7.42
N PRO A 412 23.17 6.63 8.11
CA PRO A 412 22.67 7.66 9.04
C PRO A 412 21.69 8.67 8.43
N GLN A 413 21.70 8.82 7.09
CA GLN A 413 20.85 9.72 6.32
C GLN A 413 19.49 9.12 5.93
N GLY A 414 19.20 7.86 6.30
CA GLY A 414 17.96 7.20 5.90
C GLY A 414 17.97 6.64 4.47
N LEU A 415 19.15 6.40 3.89
CA LEU A 415 19.31 5.65 2.63
C LEU A 415 19.68 4.18 2.94
N MET A 416 19.23 3.24 2.12
CA MET A 416 19.74 1.86 2.17
C MET A 416 21.25 1.87 1.94
N ASP A 417 21.98 1.09 2.74
CA ASP A 417 23.42 0.92 2.58
C ASP A 417 23.70 -0.10 1.46
N VAL A 418 24.81 0.06 0.73
CA VAL A 418 25.07 -0.63 -0.54
C VAL A 418 26.10 -1.76 -0.38
N PRO A 419 26.11 -2.80 -1.25
CA PRO A 419 27.11 -3.87 -1.17
C PRO A 419 28.53 -3.33 -1.30
N GLY A 420 29.46 -3.87 -0.51
CA GLY A 420 30.86 -3.42 -0.45
C GLY A 420 31.65 -3.70 -1.73
N ASN A 421 31.11 -4.51 -2.63
CA ASN A 421 31.71 -4.93 -3.89
C ASN A 421 30.72 -4.72 -5.06
N ALA A 422 31.20 -4.16 -6.18
CA ALA A 422 30.40 -3.92 -7.39
C ALA A 422 29.86 -5.20 -8.05
N TRP A 423 30.37 -6.38 -7.67
CA TRP A 423 29.92 -7.69 -8.16
C TRP A 423 28.91 -8.39 -7.26
N ASP A 424 28.68 -7.87 -6.05
CA ASP A 424 27.75 -8.43 -5.07
C ASP A 424 26.47 -7.62 -4.99
N ALA A 425 25.38 -8.27 -4.60
CA ALA A 425 24.10 -7.63 -4.31
C ALA A 425 23.93 -7.51 -2.79
N ALA A 426 22.99 -6.69 -2.29
CA ALA A 426 22.72 -6.63 -0.85
C ALA A 426 21.24 -6.54 -0.49
N TRP A 427 20.86 -7.15 0.63
CA TRP A 427 19.48 -7.20 1.14
C TRP A 427 19.31 -6.29 2.37
N LEU A 428 18.23 -5.50 2.39
CA LEU A 428 17.91 -4.62 3.51
C LEU A 428 17.50 -5.46 4.73
N GLN A 429 18.42 -5.66 5.68
CA GLN A 429 18.23 -6.60 6.79
C GLN A 429 17.16 -6.17 7.81
N THR A 430 16.84 -4.88 7.84
CA THR A 430 15.77 -4.29 8.65
C THR A 430 14.40 -4.35 7.96
N GLY A 431 14.35 -4.78 6.70
CA GLY A 431 13.14 -4.92 5.90
C GLY A 431 12.55 -6.33 5.94
N VAL A 432 11.64 -6.61 5.01
CA VAL A 432 10.96 -7.90 4.90
C VAL A 432 11.94 -8.96 4.35
N LYS A 433 11.94 -10.15 4.96
CA LYS A 433 12.68 -11.32 4.45
C LYS A 433 12.04 -11.84 3.16
N PRO A 434 12.82 -12.18 2.11
CA PRO A 434 12.30 -12.88 0.93
C PRO A 434 11.43 -14.06 1.34
N GLY A 435 10.20 -14.13 0.81
CA GLY A 435 9.21 -15.17 1.11
C GLY A 435 8.31 -14.92 2.32
N ALA A 436 8.50 -13.84 3.08
CA ALA A 436 7.49 -13.35 4.04
C ALA A 436 6.44 -12.46 3.32
N PRO A 437 5.24 -12.26 3.91
CA PRO A 437 4.30 -11.23 3.47
C PRO A 437 4.95 -9.84 3.57
N GLY A 438 4.70 -8.99 2.58
CA GLY A 438 5.36 -7.70 2.40
C GLY A 438 6.33 -7.70 1.21
N GLN A 439 7.30 -6.76 1.23
CA GLN A 439 8.19 -6.51 0.10
C GLN A 439 9.66 -6.58 0.53
N ALA A 440 10.36 -7.63 0.10
CA ALA A 440 11.80 -7.76 0.28
C ALA A 440 12.55 -6.86 -0.71
N ILE A 441 13.72 -6.33 -0.31
CA ILE A 441 14.51 -5.40 -1.10
C ILE A 441 15.91 -5.96 -1.28
N ILE A 442 16.37 -6.08 -2.51
CA ILE A 442 17.77 -6.37 -2.83
C ILE A 442 18.29 -5.29 -3.77
N ASP A 443 19.41 -4.65 -3.45
CA ASP A 443 20.05 -3.66 -4.33
C ASP A 443 21.41 -4.16 -4.87
N GLY A 444 22.01 -3.36 -5.76
CA GLY A 444 23.27 -3.67 -6.40
C GLY A 444 23.69 -2.60 -7.41
N HIS A 445 24.99 -2.53 -7.67
CA HIS A 445 25.60 -1.46 -8.49
C HIS A 445 25.23 -1.59 -9.97
N LEU A 446 24.93 -0.47 -10.63
CA LEU A 446 24.67 -0.39 -12.08
C LEU A 446 25.99 -0.48 -12.87
N ASP A 447 26.97 0.30 -12.42
CA ASP A 447 28.24 0.53 -13.09
C ASP A 447 29.40 0.60 -12.08
N SER A 448 30.61 0.76 -12.62
CA SER A 448 31.84 0.92 -11.87
C SER A 448 32.87 1.66 -12.72
N VAL A 449 33.96 2.11 -12.10
CA VAL A 449 35.12 2.67 -12.80
C VAL A 449 35.83 1.70 -13.76
N LYS A 450 35.36 0.45 -13.89
CA LYS A 450 35.85 -0.58 -14.82
C LYS A 450 34.80 -1.01 -15.87
N GLY A 451 33.64 -0.36 -15.92
CA GLY A 451 32.51 -0.73 -16.78
C GLY A 451 31.28 -1.21 -15.98
N SER A 452 30.34 -1.86 -16.67
CA SER A 452 29.08 -2.36 -16.10
C SER A 452 29.30 -3.24 -14.86
N ALA A 453 28.45 -3.07 -13.85
CA ALA A 453 28.47 -3.81 -12.59
C ALA A 453 27.27 -4.78 -12.51
N ILE A 454 27.11 -5.45 -11.37
CA ILE A 454 26.23 -6.64 -11.23
C ILE A 454 24.78 -6.43 -11.73
N PHE A 455 24.22 -5.22 -11.60
CA PHE A 455 22.85 -4.88 -11.97
C PHE A 455 22.74 -3.96 -13.20
N GLY A 456 23.84 -3.66 -13.90
CA GLY A 456 23.85 -2.83 -15.11
C GLY A 456 22.81 -3.24 -16.17
N ASP A 457 22.61 -4.55 -16.30
CA ASP A 457 21.72 -5.17 -17.26
C ASP A 457 20.30 -5.49 -16.73
N LEU A 458 19.93 -5.09 -15.51
CA LEU A 458 18.56 -5.28 -14.97
C LEU A 458 17.48 -4.70 -15.89
N HIS A 459 17.80 -3.64 -16.63
CA HIS A 459 16.91 -2.99 -17.59
C HIS A 459 16.45 -3.89 -18.76
N ARG A 460 17.09 -5.07 -18.94
CA ARG A 460 16.78 -6.04 -20.00
C ARG A 460 15.72 -7.07 -19.60
N LEU A 461 15.37 -7.16 -18.32
CA LEU A 461 14.37 -8.09 -17.79
C LEU A 461 12.96 -7.76 -18.27
N ARG A 462 12.10 -8.78 -18.27
CA ARG A 462 10.71 -8.74 -18.74
C ARG A 462 9.78 -9.43 -17.75
N PRO A 463 8.50 -9.04 -17.66
CA PRO A 463 7.51 -9.80 -16.90
C PRO A 463 7.49 -11.28 -17.33
N GLY A 464 7.59 -12.19 -16.36
CA GLY A 464 7.75 -13.63 -16.58
C GLY A 464 9.19 -14.15 -16.46
N ASP A 465 10.21 -13.29 -16.48
CA ASP A 465 11.59 -13.72 -16.20
C ASP A 465 11.74 -14.19 -14.74
N ARG A 466 12.58 -15.21 -14.52
CA ARG A 466 12.75 -15.83 -13.20
C ARG A 466 13.96 -15.29 -12.44
N ILE A 467 13.71 -14.90 -11.21
CA ILE A 467 14.71 -14.56 -10.21
C ILE A 467 14.68 -15.66 -9.13
N TYR A 468 15.84 -16.21 -8.79
CA TYR A 468 15.98 -17.20 -7.73
C TYR A 468 16.78 -16.61 -6.57
N VAL A 469 16.29 -16.76 -5.36
CA VAL A 469 16.95 -16.31 -4.14
C VAL A 469 17.10 -17.51 -3.21
N SER A 470 18.30 -17.76 -2.70
CA SER A 470 18.58 -18.90 -1.83
C SER A 470 19.38 -18.53 -0.58
N ASP A 471 19.17 -19.28 0.50
CA ASP A 471 19.97 -19.19 1.73
C ASP A 471 21.29 -19.98 1.63
N ALA A 472 22.13 -19.83 2.65
CA ALA A 472 23.44 -20.49 2.74
C ALA A 472 23.37 -22.03 2.89
N THR A 473 22.18 -22.61 3.06
CA THR A 473 21.94 -24.05 3.12
C THR A 473 21.33 -24.64 1.85
N GLY A 474 21.02 -23.78 0.85
CA GLY A 474 20.47 -24.19 -0.44
C GLY A 474 18.94 -24.24 -0.52
N ASN A 475 18.21 -23.74 0.49
CA ASN A 475 16.76 -23.54 0.33
C ASN A 475 16.52 -22.35 -0.60
N GLN A 476 15.69 -22.52 -1.62
CA GLN A 476 15.49 -21.56 -2.70
C GLN A 476 14.02 -21.13 -2.82
N LEU A 477 13.81 -19.83 -2.96
CA LEU A 477 12.56 -19.21 -3.41
C LEU A 477 12.68 -18.86 -4.90
N THR A 478 11.57 -19.00 -5.64
CA THR A 478 11.48 -18.57 -7.04
C THR A 478 10.52 -17.39 -7.13
N PHE A 479 10.94 -16.32 -7.80
CA PHE A 479 10.12 -15.15 -8.09
C PHE A 479 9.98 -14.98 -9.60
N SER A 480 8.79 -14.59 -10.06
CA SER A 480 8.57 -14.11 -11.42
C SER A 480 8.61 -12.59 -11.41
N VAL A 481 9.38 -11.97 -12.31
CA VAL A 481 9.31 -10.54 -12.59
C VAL A 481 7.87 -10.19 -13.00
N THR A 482 7.36 -9.08 -12.47
CA THR A 482 6.01 -8.55 -12.76
C THR A 482 6.06 -7.17 -13.42
N ALA A 483 7.00 -6.31 -13.03
CA ALA A 483 7.13 -4.96 -13.57
C ALA A 483 8.58 -4.44 -13.51
N LEU A 484 8.89 -3.47 -14.38
CA LEU A 484 10.10 -2.65 -14.30
C LEU A 484 9.66 -1.17 -14.25
N GLN A 485 10.24 -0.39 -13.35
CA GLN A 485 9.95 1.04 -13.18
C GLN A 485 11.25 1.82 -12.99
N VAL A 486 11.40 2.95 -13.69
CA VAL A 486 12.43 3.95 -13.39
C VAL A 486 11.78 5.12 -12.65
N ALA A 487 12.36 5.53 -11.53
CA ALA A 487 11.85 6.63 -10.70
C ALA A 487 13.00 7.59 -10.30
N PRO A 488 12.76 8.91 -10.18
CA PRO A 488 13.79 9.86 -9.74
C PRO A 488 14.36 9.52 -8.36
N LEU A 489 15.63 9.83 -8.12
CA LEU A 489 16.30 9.66 -6.82
C LEU A 489 15.75 10.65 -5.79
N ASP A 490 15.55 11.91 -6.17
CA ASP A 490 14.91 12.91 -5.32
C ASP A 490 13.44 12.52 -5.13
N GLY A 491 13.08 12.05 -3.93
CA GLY A 491 11.77 11.46 -3.66
C GLY A 491 11.65 9.97 -3.98
N PHE A 492 12.74 9.29 -4.37
CA PHE A 492 12.77 7.83 -4.31
C PHE A 492 12.51 7.39 -2.87
N PRO A 493 11.72 6.33 -2.63
CA PRO A 493 11.46 5.87 -1.28
C PRO A 493 12.76 5.38 -0.61
N THR A 494 13.24 6.13 0.39
CA THR A 494 14.46 5.83 1.14
C THR A 494 14.11 5.56 2.62
N LEU A 495 14.44 4.34 3.06
CA LEU A 495 14.22 3.73 4.38
C LEU A 495 12.88 3.94 5.12
N ARG A 496 11.82 4.25 4.37
CA ARG A 496 10.44 3.83 4.68
C ARG A 496 9.88 2.99 3.52
N VAL A 497 10.77 2.23 2.85
CA VAL A 497 10.77 2.09 1.39
C VAL A 497 9.49 1.53 0.79
N PHE A 498 8.99 0.43 1.33
CA PHE A 498 7.79 -0.23 0.83
C PHE A 498 6.86 -0.55 1.99
N GLY A 499 5.64 -0.02 1.93
CA GLY A 499 4.61 -0.24 2.95
C GLY A 499 4.15 -1.70 3.03
N PRO A 500 3.35 -2.04 4.06
CA PRO A 500 2.80 -3.38 4.22
C PRO A 500 2.02 -3.79 2.97
N ALA A 501 2.36 -4.96 2.43
CA ALA A 501 1.71 -5.56 1.27
C ALA A 501 1.24 -6.97 1.63
N SER A 502 0.07 -7.36 1.15
CA SER A 502 -0.50 -8.71 1.38
C SER A 502 0.20 -9.81 0.58
N GLY A 503 0.85 -9.45 -0.54
CA GLY A 503 1.66 -10.37 -1.35
C GLY A 503 3.02 -10.70 -0.72
N ARG A 504 3.74 -11.64 -1.35
CA ARG A 504 5.13 -11.98 -1.03
C ARG A 504 6.01 -11.47 -2.18
N LEU A 505 6.49 -10.24 -2.06
CA LEU A 505 7.12 -9.50 -3.15
C LEU A 505 8.64 -9.36 -2.96
N LEU A 506 9.34 -9.18 -4.06
CA LEU A 506 10.76 -8.87 -4.14
C LEU A 506 10.97 -7.70 -5.10
N ASN A 507 11.70 -6.68 -4.67
CA ASN A 507 12.11 -5.56 -5.49
C ASN A 507 13.64 -5.58 -5.63
N LEU A 508 14.15 -5.71 -6.86
CA LEU A 508 15.56 -5.48 -7.16
C LEU A 508 15.77 -4.00 -7.50
N ILE A 509 16.77 -3.34 -6.92
CA ILE A 509 17.00 -1.90 -7.10
C ILE A 509 18.42 -1.62 -7.61
N THR A 510 18.55 -0.71 -8.57
CA THR A 510 19.87 -0.20 -9.00
C THR A 510 19.80 1.27 -9.45
N CYS A 511 20.95 1.88 -9.68
CA CYS A 511 21.09 3.23 -10.24
C CYS A 511 20.50 3.32 -11.66
N ALA A 512 20.01 4.49 -12.08
CA ALA A 512 19.49 4.72 -13.43
C ALA A 512 19.54 6.20 -13.82
N GLY A 513 19.38 6.53 -15.11
CA GLY A 513 19.32 7.91 -15.58
C GLY A 513 20.71 8.53 -15.81
N HIS A 514 20.87 9.80 -15.47
CA HIS A 514 22.11 10.56 -15.62
C HIS A 514 22.94 10.54 -14.33
N PHE A 515 24.27 10.53 -14.46
CA PHE A 515 25.18 10.62 -13.30
C PHE A 515 25.37 12.08 -12.89
N ASP A 516 24.80 12.47 -11.75
CA ASP A 516 25.04 13.77 -11.13
C ASP A 516 26.44 13.78 -10.51
N ALA A 517 27.38 14.43 -11.18
CA ALA A 517 28.78 14.53 -10.75
C ALA A 517 28.98 15.36 -9.46
N ALA A 518 28.02 16.23 -9.09
CA ALA A 518 28.08 17.02 -7.86
C ALA A 518 27.61 16.20 -6.66
N ARG A 519 26.51 15.43 -6.81
CA ARG A 519 26.02 14.49 -5.79
C ARG A 519 26.76 13.15 -5.77
N ARG A 520 27.53 12.83 -6.82
CA ARG A 520 28.22 11.54 -7.07
C ARG A 520 27.29 10.33 -7.09
N THR A 521 26.09 10.51 -7.64
CA THR A 521 25.07 9.46 -7.77
C THR A 521 24.30 9.64 -9.06
N TYR A 522 23.72 8.56 -9.55
CA TYR A 522 22.68 8.60 -10.56
C TYR A 522 21.41 9.30 -10.06
N ASP A 523 20.77 10.07 -10.94
CA ASP A 523 19.59 10.90 -10.66
C ASP A 523 18.25 10.13 -10.65
N HIS A 524 18.25 8.87 -11.08
CA HIS A 524 17.12 7.94 -10.98
C HIS A 524 17.55 6.60 -10.34
N ARG A 525 16.56 5.75 -10.05
CA ARG A 525 16.71 4.35 -9.69
C ARG A 525 15.81 3.49 -10.58
N LEU A 526 16.33 2.35 -11.01
CA LEU A 526 15.56 1.29 -11.66
C LEU A 526 15.12 0.30 -10.57
N VAL A 527 13.82 -0.03 -10.56
CA VAL A 527 13.22 -1.05 -9.72
C VAL A 527 12.68 -2.16 -10.62
N VAL A 528 13.04 -3.41 -10.34
CA VAL A 528 12.44 -4.60 -10.94
C VAL A 528 11.63 -5.30 -9.86
N SER A 529 10.30 -5.22 -9.96
CA SER A 529 9.38 -5.88 -9.04
C SER A 529 9.08 -7.30 -9.50
N ALA A 530 8.96 -8.20 -8.54
CA ALA A 530 8.71 -9.62 -8.74
C ALA A 530 7.82 -10.21 -7.63
N SER A 531 7.03 -11.21 -7.97
CA SER A 531 6.17 -11.96 -7.02
C SER A 531 6.65 -13.38 -6.85
N LEU A 532 6.58 -13.91 -5.63
CA LEU A 532 6.87 -15.32 -5.34
C LEU A 532 5.92 -16.26 -6.13
N ILE A 533 6.45 -17.35 -6.67
CA ILE A 533 5.71 -18.40 -7.41
C ILE A 533 6.05 -19.81 -6.91
#